data_AF-A0A5J4TIY0-F1
#
_entry.id   AF-A0A5J4TIY0-F1
#
_cell.length_a   1.000
_cell.length_b   1.000
_cell.length_c   1.000
_cell.angle_alpha   90.00
_cell.angle_beta   90.00
_cell.angle_gamma   90.00
#
_symmetry.space_group_name_H-M   'P 1'
#
loop_
_entity.id
_entity.type
_entity.pdbx_description
1 polymer ?
#
loop_
_entity_poly.entity_id
_entity_poly.type
_entity_poly.pdbx_seq_one_letter_code
_entity_poly.pdbx_strand_id
1 'polypeptide(L)'
;IKFTMLGKAQYLSGGTINAQLSELSSNLKIIDCTFTGCKTFNQGGALRLQISNGAETILEDVQFNQCEADSGGGALWCSINKDANLTLSGSCLFTDCKSNASGGGCYFSTIGSKYQINLLGNIQFEGCVSKRQGGGLHIDSSNDGQITINAMKFSNCNSTSNSGGGQCLQANGSGIVINITGKVSFDNCFSVNSHGGGQYLCVNGSGIIINITGQLEYKQCSANTGGGLYVDVQNNVTIDINKASFIDCYCIYYGGGGLHVQITSGKFSISGTASFLNCNSSLFGGGIYLNVDNGTVNFNPTEQILIENCNGLQNGGGIFSSITNKGLGSLNNMKFNKCNSKGSGGGIYANIESGGQLTLDKQCIFYQCQSYKNGGGIYVRINFTAQCSFIIKDVFIHKCKALNNELLQFRNEAVPEIENFPEVIQ
;
A
#
# COMPACT_ATOMS: atom_id res chain seq x y z
N ILE A 1 -28.27 15.72 9.99
CA ILE A 1 -29.38 15.63 8.98
C ILE A 1 -29.24 14.32 8.20
N LYS A 2 -30.33 13.60 7.92
CA LYS A 2 -30.27 12.34 7.14
C LYS A 2 -30.83 12.57 5.72
N PHE A 3 -29.99 12.33 4.71
CA PHE A 3 -30.35 12.31 3.31
C PHE A 3 -30.51 10.85 2.87
N THR A 4 -31.69 10.50 2.37
CA THR A 4 -31.99 9.15 1.87
C THR A 4 -32.65 9.30 0.52
N MET A 5 -32.16 8.58 -0.48
CA MET A 5 -32.80 8.58 -1.79
C MET A 5 -34.03 7.65 -1.77
N LEU A 6 -35.19 8.16 -2.21
CA LEU A 6 -36.46 7.41 -2.25
C LEU A 6 -36.75 6.72 -3.60
N GLY A 7 -35.80 6.76 -4.56
CA GLY A 7 -35.92 6.17 -5.90
C GLY A 7 -34.55 6.04 -6.59
N LYS A 8 -34.46 5.57 -7.84
CA LYS A 8 -33.20 5.65 -8.61
C LYS A 8 -33.06 7.08 -9.16
N ALA A 9 -32.03 7.82 -8.79
CA ALA A 9 -31.73 9.11 -9.43
C ALA A 9 -31.48 8.91 -10.93
N GLN A 10 -32.09 9.77 -11.74
CA GLN A 10 -31.85 9.90 -13.18
C GLN A 10 -30.69 10.87 -13.50
N TYR A 11 -29.99 11.40 -12.48
CA TYR A 11 -29.02 12.48 -12.66
C TYR A 11 -27.58 11.97 -12.82
N LEU A 12 -26.83 12.72 -13.64
CA LEU A 12 -25.50 12.36 -14.12
C LEU A 12 -24.45 12.31 -12.98
N SER A 13 -24.43 13.23 -12.02
CA SER A 13 -23.35 13.34 -11.01
C SER A 13 -23.82 13.90 -9.66
N GLY A 14 -23.18 13.50 -8.54
CA GLY A 14 -23.45 14.04 -7.20
C GLY A 14 -24.87 13.77 -6.71
N GLY A 15 -25.20 12.51 -6.41
CA GLY A 15 -26.59 12.04 -6.29
C GLY A 15 -27.43 12.70 -5.19
N THR A 16 -26.81 13.50 -4.32
CA THR A 16 -27.49 14.44 -3.43
C THR A 16 -26.98 15.86 -3.62
N ILE A 17 -25.66 16.07 -3.70
CA ILE A 17 -25.06 17.40 -3.88
C ILE A 17 -23.99 17.34 -4.97
N ASN A 18 -24.10 18.24 -5.94
CA ASN A 18 -23.06 18.54 -6.91
C ASN A 18 -22.69 20.03 -6.76
N ALA A 19 -21.50 20.32 -6.22
CA ALA A 19 -21.07 21.67 -5.89
C ALA A 19 -19.76 22.05 -6.61
N GLN A 20 -19.73 23.27 -7.13
CA GLN A 20 -18.55 23.89 -7.71
C GLN A 20 -18.22 25.17 -6.93
N LEU A 21 -17.05 25.21 -6.30
CA LEU A 21 -16.56 26.27 -5.44
C LEU A 21 -15.32 26.86 -6.10
N SER A 22 -15.50 27.98 -6.82
CA SER A 22 -14.49 28.53 -7.72
C SER A 22 -13.89 29.87 -7.30
N GLU A 23 -14.31 30.43 -6.17
CA GLU A 23 -13.79 31.70 -5.67
C GLU A 23 -13.28 31.58 -4.23
N LEU A 24 -12.34 32.45 -3.85
CA LEU A 24 -11.73 32.50 -2.51
C LEU A 24 -12.74 32.54 -1.35
N SER A 25 -13.92 33.14 -1.57
CA SER A 25 -14.99 33.24 -0.56
C SER A 25 -15.94 32.05 -0.54
N SER A 26 -15.80 31.10 -1.48
CA SER A 26 -16.68 29.95 -1.62
C SER A 26 -16.34 28.91 -0.56
N ASN A 27 -17.15 28.85 0.51
CA ASN A 27 -16.98 27.88 1.59
C ASN A 27 -18.16 26.92 1.64
N LEU A 28 -17.88 25.62 1.76
CA LEU A 28 -18.90 24.59 2.01
C LEU A 28 -18.54 23.82 3.29
N LYS A 29 -19.51 23.74 4.20
CA LYS A 29 -19.38 22.90 5.40
C LYS A 29 -20.55 21.94 5.47
N ILE A 30 -20.27 20.65 5.63
CA ILE A 30 -21.27 19.60 5.85
C ILE A 30 -20.90 18.93 7.17
N ILE A 31 -21.77 19.06 8.16
CA ILE A 31 -21.53 18.66 9.55
C ILE A 31 -22.67 17.75 10.01
N ASP A 32 -22.36 16.66 10.72
CA ASP A 32 -23.35 15.75 11.34
C ASP A 32 -24.40 15.25 10.34
N CYS A 33 -23.96 14.84 9.15
CA CYS A 33 -24.83 14.42 8.06
C CYS A 33 -24.63 12.97 7.67
N THR A 34 -25.74 12.27 7.41
CA THR A 34 -25.74 10.89 6.92
C THR A 34 -26.36 10.84 5.53
N PHE A 35 -25.64 10.26 4.58
CA PHE A 35 -26.09 9.97 3.21
C PHE A 35 -26.29 8.47 3.08
N THR A 36 -27.47 8.03 2.66
CA THR A 36 -27.80 6.60 2.57
C THR A 36 -28.41 6.25 1.22
N GLY A 37 -27.81 5.27 0.54
CA GLY A 37 -28.30 4.73 -0.72
C GLY A 37 -28.21 5.71 -1.89
N CYS A 38 -27.31 6.70 -1.83
CA CYS A 38 -27.17 7.70 -2.89
C CYS A 38 -26.43 7.11 -4.09
N LYS A 39 -26.99 7.20 -5.31
CA LYS A 39 -26.50 6.53 -6.52
C LYS A 39 -26.41 7.46 -7.72
N THR A 40 -25.36 7.35 -8.55
CA THR A 40 -25.22 8.08 -9.82
C THR A 40 -24.53 7.28 -10.92
N PHE A 41 -24.73 7.67 -12.19
CA PHE A 41 -24.03 7.11 -13.34
C PHE A 41 -22.64 7.71 -13.59
N ASN A 42 -22.32 8.87 -13.02
CA ASN A 42 -20.96 9.43 -13.11
C ASN A 42 -20.27 9.38 -11.74
N GLN A 43 -19.90 10.53 -11.21
CA GLN A 43 -18.98 10.69 -10.09
C GLN A 43 -19.76 11.10 -8.84
N GLY A 44 -19.38 10.54 -7.69
CA GLY A 44 -19.91 10.95 -6.40
C GLY A 44 -21.34 10.48 -6.17
N GLY A 45 -21.52 9.26 -5.65
CA GLY A 45 -22.87 8.70 -5.45
C GLY A 45 -23.73 9.58 -4.55
N ALA A 46 -23.13 10.21 -3.54
CA ALA A 46 -23.77 11.26 -2.74
C ALA A 46 -23.26 12.66 -3.11
N LEU A 47 -21.94 12.84 -3.12
CA LEU A 47 -21.31 14.16 -3.24
C LEU A 47 -20.34 14.19 -4.42
N ARG A 48 -20.52 15.17 -5.31
CA ARG A 48 -19.52 15.58 -6.28
C ARG A 48 -19.08 17.01 -6.00
N LEU A 49 -17.80 17.19 -5.70
CA LEU A 49 -17.23 18.48 -5.32
C LEU A 49 -16.12 18.89 -6.29
N GLN A 50 -16.12 20.16 -6.69
CA GLN A 50 -15.02 20.79 -7.41
C GLN A 50 -14.61 22.04 -6.66
N ILE A 51 -13.39 22.05 -6.13
CA ILE A 51 -12.86 23.10 -5.26
C ILE A 51 -11.65 23.72 -5.95
N SER A 52 -11.61 25.05 -6.07
CA SER A 52 -10.49 25.76 -6.70
C SER A 52 -10.32 27.18 -6.15
N ASN A 53 -9.19 27.80 -6.47
CA ASN A 53 -8.90 29.21 -6.20
C ASN A 53 -9.04 29.58 -4.73
N GLY A 54 -8.43 28.82 -3.83
CA GLY A 54 -8.42 29.15 -2.41
C GLY A 54 -9.69 28.75 -1.64
N ALA A 55 -10.72 28.23 -2.31
CA ALA A 55 -11.96 27.78 -1.67
C ALA A 55 -11.71 26.68 -0.63
N GLU A 56 -12.49 26.72 0.46
CA GLU A 56 -12.41 25.76 1.56
C GLU A 56 -13.66 24.89 1.63
N THR A 57 -13.47 23.58 1.78
CA THR A 57 -14.55 22.65 2.07
C THR A 57 -14.23 21.79 3.28
N ILE A 58 -15.17 21.72 4.22
CA ILE A 58 -15.06 20.91 5.44
C ILE A 58 -16.20 19.89 5.47
N LEU A 59 -15.84 18.62 5.64
CA LEU A 59 -16.75 17.53 5.95
C LEU A 59 -16.43 17.03 7.37
N GLU A 60 -17.36 17.17 8.30
CA GLU A 60 -17.17 16.86 9.71
C GLU A 60 -18.28 15.94 10.21
N ASP A 61 -17.91 14.85 10.88
CA ASP A 61 -18.88 13.89 11.45
C ASP A 61 -19.90 13.36 10.41
N VAL A 62 -19.41 13.07 9.20
CA VAL A 62 -20.25 12.63 8.07
C VAL A 62 -20.26 11.12 7.89
N GLN A 63 -21.39 10.58 7.47
CA GLN A 63 -21.55 9.14 7.22
C GLN A 63 -22.11 8.90 5.82
N PHE A 64 -21.55 7.94 5.11
CA PHE A 64 -22.00 7.49 3.80
C PHE A 64 -22.25 5.99 3.84
N ASN A 65 -23.49 5.58 3.62
CA ASN A 65 -23.90 4.18 3.71
C ASN A 65 -24.49 3.74 2.38
N GLN A 66 -23.90 2.72 1.77
CA GLN A 66 -24.39 2.08 0.53
C GLN A 66 -24.53 3.06 -0.64
N CYS A 67 -23.65 4.05 -0.73
CA CYS A 67 -23.61 4.98 -1.86
C CYS A 67 -22.89 4.35 -3.06
N GLU A 68 -23.31 4.67 -4.28
CA GLU A 68 -22.81 4.04 -5.51
C GLU A 68 -22.57 5.07 -6.63
N ALA A 69 -21.47 4.90 -7.38
CA ALA A 69 -21.17 5.73 -8.55
C ALA A 69 -20.50 4.92 -9.65
N ASP A 70 -20.87 5.07 -10.92
CA ASP A 70 -20.21 4.27 -11.96
C ASP A 70 -18.81 4.78 -12.33
N SER A 71 -18.57 6.09 -12.27
CA SER A 71 -17.34 6.74 -12.78
C SER A 71 -16.36 7.22 -11.70
N GLY A 72 -16.59 6.91 -10.42
CA GLY A 72 -15.62 7.13 -9.35
C GLY A 72 -16.20 7.76 -8.09
N GLY A 73 -15.59 7.47 -6.94
CA GLY A 73 -15.97 8.05 -5.65
C GLY A 73 -17.38 7.63 -5.25
N GLY A 74 -17.57 6.33 -4.99
CA GLY A 74 -18.90 5.73 -4.81
C GLY A 74 -19.79 6.49 -3.82
N ALA A 75 -19.22 7.11 -2.79
CA ALA A 75 -19.89 8.12 -1.99
C ALA A 75 -19.49 9.55 -2.38
N LEU A 76 -18.18 9.83 -2.38
CA LEU A 76 -17.62 11.16 -2.54
C LEU A 76 -16.59 11.18 -3.65
N TRP A 77 -16.82 12.05 -4.63
CA TRP A 77 -15.81 12.44 -5.61
C TRP A 77 -15.45 13.91 -5.41
N CYS A 78 -14.16 14.22 -5.30
CA CYS A 78 -13.69 15.58 -5.14
C CYS A 78 -12.51 15.88 -6.06
N SER A 79 -12.59 16.98 -6.81
CA SER A 79 -11.46 17.60 -7.51
C SER A 79 -10.98 18.81 -6.71
N ILE A 80 -9.74 18.78 -6.26
CA ILE A 80 -9.10 19.82 -5.44
C ILE A 80 -8.03 20.48 -6.30
N ASN A 81 -8.26 21.73 -6.69
CA ASN A 81 -7.43 22.44 -7.65
C ASN A 81 -6.62 23.55 -6.96
N LYS A 82 -6.20 24.54 -7.76
CA LYS A 82 -5.21 25.53 -7.35
C LYS A 82 -5.58 26.20 -6.02
N ASP A 83 -4.66 26.20 -5.06
CA ASP A 83 -4.78 26.81 -3.73
C ASP A 83 -5.97 26.29 -2.87
N ALA A 84 -6.70 25.25 -3.31
CA ALA A 84 -7.92 24.79 -2.65
C ALA A 84 -7.64 23.90 -1.43
N ASN A 85 -8.56 23.95 -0.46
CA ASN A 85 -8.45 23.23 0.80
C ASN A 85 -9.65 22.29 1.01
N LEU A 86 -9.38 21.00 1.14
CA LEU A 86 -10.38 20.00 1.57
C LEU A 86 -9.99 19.46 2.95
N THR A 87 -10.92 19.52 3.90
CA THR A 87 -10.74 18.97 5.25
C THR A 87 -11.82 17.94 5.54
N LEU A 88 -11.40 16.73 5.96
CA LEU A 88 -12.25 15.74 6.60
C LEU A 88 -11.84 15.64 8.08
N SER A 89 -12.76 15.96 8.99
CA SER A 89 -12.54 15.99 10.45
C SER A 89 -13.65 15.27 11.21
N GLY A 90 -13.50 15.14 12.54
CA GLY A 90 -14.44 14.38 13.35
C GLY A 90 -14.43 12.88 13.01
N SER A 91 -15.58 12.24 13.10
CA SER A 91 -15.81 10.83 12.80
C SER A 91 -16.46 10.66 11.43
N CYS A 92 -15.67 10.33 10.40
CA CYS A 92 -16.19 10.11 9.05
C CYS A 92 -16.24 8.62 8.72
N LEU A 93 -17.41 8.11 8.33
CA LEU A 93 -17.62 6.69 8.05
C LEU A 93 -18.16 6.46 6.63
N PHE A 94 -17.53 5.54 5.91
CA PHE A 94 -17.94 5.08 4.59
C PHE A 94 -18.19 3.57 4.65
N THR A 95 -19.46 3.17 4.56
CA THR A 95 -19.89 1.77 4.71
C THR A 95 -20.51 1.27 3.43
N ASP A 96 -20.05 0.13 2.92
CA ASP A 96 -20.58 -0.57 1.75
C ASP A 96 -20.72 0.30 0.49
N CYS A 97 -19.87 1.33 0.36
CA CYS A 97 -19.90 2.22 -0.79
C CYS A 97 -19.21 1.56 -2.00
N LYS A 98 -19.76 1.79 -3.20
CA LYS A 98 -19.37 1.07 -4.41
C LYS A 98 -19.06 1.98 -5.58
N SER A 99 -18.01 1.65 -6.33
CA SER A 99 -17.65 2.34 -7.57
C SER A 99 -17.37 1.35 -8.71
N ASN A 100 -17.97 1.56 -9.89
CA ASN A 100 -17.57 0.80 -11.10
C ASN A 100 -16.26 1.32 -11.72
N ALA A 101 -15.67 2.37 -11.15
CA ALA A 101 -14.34 2.88 -11.45
C ALA A 101 -13.45 2.80 -10.19
N SER A 102 -12.73 3.88 -9.85
CA SER A 102 -11.85 3.95 -8.67
C SER A 102 -12.55 4.58 -7.47
N GLY A 103 -12.08 4.28 -6.25
CA GLY A 103 -12.57 4.89 -5.01
C GLY A 103 -13.97 4.43 -4.65
N GLY A 104 -14.13 3.24 -4.07
CA GLY A 104 -15.45 2.71 -3.69
C GLY A 104 -16.15 3.60 -2.68
N GLY A 105 -15.43 4.14 -1.70
CA GLY A 105 -15.91 5.25 -0.86
C GLY A 105 -15.60 6.61 -1.47
N CYS A 106 -14.31 6.90 -1.63
CA CYS A 106 -13.82 8.24 -1.99
C CYS A 106 -12.87 8.22 -3.18
N TYR A 107 -13.00 9.24 -4.04
CA TYR A 107 -12.02 9.58 -5.06
C TYR A 107 -11.60 11.05 -4.89
N PHE A 108 -10.31 11.30 -4.69
CA PHE A 108 -9.72 12.64 -4.71
C PHE A 108 -8.78 12.80 -5.90
N SER A 109 -8.98 13.86 -6.68
CA SER A 109 -8.13 14.24 -7.82
C SER A 109 -7.53 15.63 -7.56
N THR A 110 -6.22 15.79 -7.75
CA THR A 110 -5.58 17.11 -7.61
C THR A 110 -4.92 17.55 -8.91
N ILE A 111 -5.58 18.47 -9.64
CA ILE A 111 -5.12 18.93 -10.97
C ILE A 111 -4.44 20.32 -10.89
N GLY A 112 -4.71 21.10 -9.84
CA GLY A 112 -4.05 22.38 -9.60
C GLY A 112 -2.87 22.27 -8.63
N SER A 113 -2.10 23.35 -8.48
CA SER A 113 -0.97 23.46 -7.56
C SER A 113 -1.36 24.01 -6.18
N LYS A 114 -0.48 23.88 -5.19
CA LYS A 114 -0.61 24.39 -3.80
C LYS A 114 -1.90 23.96 -3.07
N TYR A 115 -2.54 22.88 -3.48
CA TYR A 115 -3.71 22.38 -2.78
C TYR A 115 -3.33 21.83 -1.40
N GLN A 116 -4.33 21.72 -0.53
CA GLN A 116 -4.23 21.03 0.75
C GLN A 116 -5.38 20.01 0.88
N ILE A 117 -5.02 18.76 1.17
CA ILE A 117 -5.97 17.73 1.59
C ILE A 117 -5.65 17.34 3.02
N ASN A 118 -6.58 17.63 3.94
CA ASN A 118 -6.42 17.45 5.37
C ASN A 118 -7.38 16.36 5.85
N LEU A 119 -6.90 15.13 5.99
CA LEU A 119 -7.63 13.96 6.50
C LEU A 119 -7.31 13.80 7.99
N LEU A 120 -7.91 14.68 8.80
CA LEU A 120 -7.51 14.90 10.20
C LEU A 120 -8.36 14.12 11.22
N GLY A 121 -9.57 13.71 10.82
CA GLY A 121 -10.51 12.97 11.66
C GLY A 121 -10.17 11.49 11.86
N ASN A 122 -11.06 10.79 12.55
CA ASN A 122 -11.11 9.32 12.57
C ASN A 122 -11.92 8.85 11.34
N ILE A 123 -11.23 8.57 10.24
CA ILE A 123 -11.86 8.23 8.95
C ILE A 123 -11.84 6.73 8.74
N GLN A 124 -13.01 6.13 8.50
CA GLN A 124 -13.16 4.68 8.39
C GLN A 124 -13.87 4.30 7.10
N PHE A 125 -13.34 3.27 6.42
CA PHE A 125 -13.93 2.64 5.26
C PHE A 125 -14.20 1.16 5.59
N GLU A 126 -15.44 0.73 5.46
CA GLU A 126 -15.89 -0.62 5.75
C GLU A 126 -16.65 -1.20 4.57
N GLY A 127 -16.25 -2.39 4.10
CA GLY A 127 -16.96 -3.09 3.02
C GLY A 127 -17.00 -2.36 1.68
N CYS A 128 -16.16 -1.34 1.50
CA CYS A 128 -16.19 -0.52 0.29
C CYS A 128 -15.50 -1.23 -0.88
N VAL A 129 -16.10 -1.15 -2.07
CA VAL A 129 -15.63 -1.89 -3.25
C VAL A 129 -15.47 -0.96 -4.44
N SER A 130 -14.34 -1.09 -5.13
CA SER A 130 -14.11 -0.47 -6.43
C SER A 130 -13.86 -1.55 -7.47
N LYS A 131 -14.33 -1.36 -8.72
CA LYS A 131 -13.89 -2.22 -9.81
C LYS A 131 -12.44 -1.95 -10.15
N ARG A 132 -12.02 -0.68 -10.23
CA ARG A 132 -10.65 -0.28 -10.61
C ARG A 132 -9.73 -0.14 -9.40
N GLN A 133 -9.41 1.06 -8.93
CA GLN A 133 -8.37 1.23 -7.89
C GLN A 133 -8.95 1.80 -6.60
N GLY A 134 -8.41 1.40 -5.44
CA GLY A 134 -8.79 1.96 -4.15
C GLY A 134 -10.21 1.58 -3.73
N GLY A 135 -10.40 0.39 -3.16
CA GLY A 135 -11.72 -0.08 -2.72
C GLY A 135 -12.40 0.87 -1.73
N GLY A 136 -11.66 1.38 -0.75
CA GLY A 136 -12.12 2.47 0.11
C GLY A 136 -11.81 3.85 -0.48
N LEU A 137 -10.53 4.13 -0.70
CA LEU A 137 -10.04 5.47 -1.06
C LEU A 137 -9.08 5.41 -2.23
N HIS A 138 -9.31 6.27 -3.22
CA HIS A 138 -8.38 6.55 -4.30
C HIS A 138 -7.96 8.03 -4.25
N ILE A 139 -6.65 8.28 -4.25
CA ILE A 139 -6.06 9.60 -4.35
C ILE A 139 -5.15 9.63 -5.59
N ASP A 140 -5.42 10.55 -6.50
CA ASP A 140 -4.61 10.84 -7.66
C ASP A 140 -4.12 12.29 -7.60
N SER A 141 -2.80 12.44 -7.51
CA SER A 141 -2.15 13.72 -7.26
C SER A 141 -1.04 14.00 -8.28
N SER A 142 -1.12 15.14 -8.97
CA SER A 142 -0.24 15.41 -10.11
C SER A 142 0.57 16.72 -10.08
N ASN A 143 0.40 17.56 -9.07
CA ASN A 143 1.06 18.87 -8.99
C ASN A 143 1.46 19.18 -7.55
N ASP A 144 2.27 20.23 -7.36
CA ASP A 144 2.73 20.61 -6.02
C ASP A 144 1.53 20.83 -5.08
N GLY A 145 1.67 20.39 -3.84
CA GLY A 145 0.58 20.40 -2.88
C GLY A 145 0.85 19.43 -1.75
N GLN A 146 -0.01 19.47 -0.74
CA GLN A 146 0.21 18.72 0.49
C GLN A 146 -1.01 17.89 0.86
N ILE A 147 -0.75 16.66 1.29
CA ILE A 147 -1.74 15.74 1.82
C ILE A 147 -1.30 15.36 3.23
N THR A 148 -2.15 15.65 4.21
CA THR A 148 -1.91 15.32 5.62
C THR A 148 -2.95 14.31 6.07
N ILE A 149 -2.49 13.17 6.58
CA ILE A 149 -3.32 12.06 7.06
C ILE A 149 -2.99 11.82 8.53
N ASN A 150 -3.99 11.93 9.40
CA ASN A 150 -3.86 11.60 10.80
C ASN A 150 -4.14 10.10 11.02
N ALA A 151 -5.40 9.70 11.11
CA ALA A 151 -5.78 8.30 11.35
C ALA A 151 -6.79 7.81 10.31
N MET A 152 -6.58 6.58 9.80
CA MET A 152 -7.54 5.93 8.91
C MET A 152 -7.64 4.43 9.17
N LYS A 153 -8.82 3.86 8.91
CA LYS A 153 -9.04 2.42 8.96
C LYS A 153 -9.77 1.94 7.71
N PHE A 154 -9.29 0.85 7.14
CA PHE A 154 -9.92 0.13 6.03
C PHE A 154 -10.18 -1.30 6.47
N SER A 155 -11.43 -1.74 6.44
CA SER A 155 -11.80 -3.11 6.75
C SER A 155 -12.65 -3.71 5.64
N ASN A 156 -12.29 -4.90 5.16
CA ASN A 156 -13.00 -5.60 4.10
C ASN A 156 -13.16 -4.76 2.82
N CYS A 157 -12.19 -3.87 2.53
CA CYS A 157 -12.24 -2.97 1.38
C CYS A 157 -11.45 -3.55 0.21
N ASN A 158 -12.06 -3.56 -0.98
CA ASN A 158 -11.55 -4.36 -2.08
C ASN A 158 -11.55 -3.65 -3.44
N SER A 159 -10.55 -3.98 -4.23
CA SER A 159 -10.52 -3.72 -5.66
C SER A 159 -10.66 -5.03 -6.44
N THR A 160 -11.56 -5.08 -7.43
CA THR A 160 -11.86 -6.32 -8.16
C THR A 160 -11.15 -6.48 -9.51
N SER A 161 -10.45 -5.46 -10.01
CA SER A 161 -9.72 -5.57 -11.28
C SER A 161 -8.40 -4.80 -11.34
N ASN A 162 -8.04 -4.04 -10.30
CA ASN A 162 -6.80 -3.26 -10.31
C ASN A 162 -6.23 -3.09 -8.88
N SER A 163 -5.30 -2.16 -8.71
CA SER A 163 -4.47 -2.08 -7.50
C SER A 163 -5.14 -1.36 -6.31
N GLY A 164 -4.65 -1.65 -5.10
CA GLY A 164 -5.03 -0.95 -3.88
C GLY A 164 -6.38 -1.38 -3.35
N GLY A 165 -6.44 -2.56 -2.71
CA GLY A 165 -7.70 -3.10 -2.21
C GLY A 165 -8.39 -2.15 -1.22
N GLY A 166 -7.67 -1.71 -0.18
CA GLY A 166 -8.15 -0.64 0.71
C GLY A 166 -7.93 0.75 0.12
N GLN A 167 -6.67 1.07 -0.20
CA GLN A 167 -6.27 2.39 -0.67
C GLN A 167 -5.39 2.32 -1.91
N CYS A 168 -5.64 3.21 -2.86
CA CYS A 168 -4.71 3.52 -3.94
C CYS A 168 -4.27 4.99 -3.81
N LEU A 169 -2.95 5.21 -3.73
CA LEU A 169 -2.35 6.54 -3.74
C LEU A 169 -1.38 6.62 -4.91
N GLN A 170 -1.66 7.54 -5.82
CA GLN A 170 -0.81 7.87 -6.96
C GLN A 170 -0.35 9.32 -6.85
N ALA A 171 0.96 9.53 -6.90
CA ALA A 171 1.58 10.85 -6.86
C ALA A 171 2.55 10.99 -8.03
N ASN A 172 2.07 11.62 -9.11
CA ASN A 172 2.69 11.69 -10.42
C ASN A 172 2.91 13.15 -10.84
N GLY A 173 3.99 13.79 -10.39
CA GLY A 173 4.14 15.23 -10.56
C GLY A 173 5.43 15.80 -9.98
N SER A 174 5.37 17.01 -9.45
CA SER A 174 6.50 17.61 -8.75
C SER A 174 6.07 18.30 -7.46
N GLY A 175 6.94 18.28 -6.45
CA GLY A 175 6.73 19.01 -5.19
C GLY A 175 5.54 18.55 -4.34
N ILE A 176 5.05 17.33 -4.54
CA ILE A 176 3.98 16.74 -3.72
C ILE A 176 4.57 16.32 -2.37
N VAL A 177 3.93 16.71 -1.27
CA VAL A 177 4.32 16.29 0.08
C VAL A 177 3.17 15.53 0.73
N ILE A 178 3.44 14.30 1.16
CA ILE A 178 2.44 13.47 1.84
C ILE A 178 2.96 13.15 3.23
N ASN A 179 2.21 13.54 4.26
CA ASN A 179 2.54 13.29 5.65
C ASN A 179 1.47 12.40 6.29
N ILE A 180 1.87 11.22 6.76
CA ILE A 180 1.00 10.33 7.55
C ILE A 180 1.51 10.35 8.99
N THR A 181 0.77 11.02 9.87
CA THR A 181 1.23 11.34 11.24
C THR A 181 0.67 10.40 12.31
N GLY A 182 -0.50 9.81 12.08
CA GLY A 182 -1.12 8.86 12.98
C GLY A 182 -1.17 7.45 12.39
N LYS A 183 -2.12 6.65 12.90
CA LYS A 183 -2.23 5.23 12.56
C LYS A 183 -3.13 5.02 11.35
N VAL A 184 -2.63 4.34 10.33
CA VAL A 184 -3.40 3.86 9.19
C VAL A 184 -3.41 2.33 9.18
N SER A 185 -4.59 1.72 9.16
CA SER A 185 -4.75 0.27 9.27
C SER A 185 -5.60 -0.31 8.15
N PHE A 186 -5.21 -1.49 7.68
CA PHE A 186 -5.87 -2.28 6.66
C PHE A 186 -6.09 -3.69 7.21
N ASP A 187 -7.35 -4.14 7.25
CA ASP A 187 -7.73 -5.46 7.76
C ASP A 187 -8.62 -6.16 6.73
N ASN A 188 -8.18 -7.34 6.30
CA ASN A 188 -8.87 -8.18 5.32
C ASN A 188 -9.19 -7.44 4.00
N CYS A 189 -8.23 -6.65 3.49
CA CYS A 189 -8.38 -5.94 2.21
C CYS A 189 -7.68 -6.71 1.09
N PHE A 190 -8.31 -6.77 -0.09
CA PHE A 190 -7.71 -7.46 -1.24
C PHE A 190 -7.81 -6.69 -2.55
N SER A 191 -6.78 -6.92 -3.39
CA SER A 191 -6.72 -6.47 -4.77
C SER A 191 -6.72 -7.71 -5.66
N VAL A 192 -7.80 -7.91 -6.40
CA VAL A 192 -7.94 -9.06 -7.30
C VAL A 192 -7.02 -8.87 -8.50
N ASN A 193 -6.15 -9.85 -8.70
CA ASN A 193 -5.23 -9.94 -9.85
C ASN A 193 -4.25 -8.76 -10.03
N SER A 194 -4.02 -7.94 -9.01
CA SER A 194 -3.17 -6.74 -9.13
C SER A 194 -2.32 -6.50 -7.87
N HIS A 195 -1.95 -5.26 -7.59
CA HIS A 195 -0.93 -4.87 -6.61
C HIS A 195 -1.55 -4.30 -5.33
N GLY A 196 -0.94 -4.56 -4.17
CA GLY A 196 -1.27 -3.85 -2.94
C GLY A 196 -2.65 -4.19 -2.37
N GLY A 197 -2.77 -5.31 -1.64
CA GLY A 197 -4.06 -5.76 -1.10
C GLY A 197 -4.63 -4.77 -0.09
N GLY A 198 -3.79 -4.29 0.83
CA GLY A 198 -4.11 -3.15 1.68
C GLY A 198 -3.95 -1.84 0.92
N GLN A 199 -2.72 -1.55 0.50
CA GLN A 199 -2.35 -0.27 -0.09
C GLN A 199 -1.48 -0.44 -1.34
N TYR A 200 -1.80 0.34 -2.36
CA TYR A 200 -0.96 0.55 -3.53
C TYR A 200 -0.45 1.98 -3.54
N LEU A 201 0.88 2.13 -3.56
CA LEU A 201 1.58 3.41 -3.54
C LEU A 201 2.48 3.52 -4.78
N CYS A 202 2.09 4.35 -5.74
CA CYS A 202 2.83 4.58 -6.97
C CYS A 202 3.26 6.04 -7.06
N VAL A 203 4.56 6.29 -7.04
CA VAL A 203 5.12 7.62 -6.85
C VAL A 203 6.20 7.88 -7.88
N ASN A 204 5.92 8.84 -8.75
CA ASN A 204 6.76 9.13 -9.90
C ASN A 204 6.87 10.64 -10.10
N GLY A 205 8.03 11.20 -9.81
CA GLY A 205 8.31 12.58 -10.15
C GLY A 205 9.32 13.27 -9.25
N SER A 206 9.57 14.55 -9.50
CA SER A 206 10.69 15.27 -8.88
C SER A 206 10.30 15.97 -7.58
N GLY A 207 11.12 15.81 -6.54
CA GLY A 207 10.91 16.50 -5.26
C GLY A 207 9.67 16.06 -4.50
N ILE A 208 9.11 14.88 -4.82
CA ILE A 208 8.02 14.29 -4.04
C ILE A 208 8.61 13.63 -2.78
N ILE A 209 7.98 13.93 -1.65
CA ILE A 209 8.38 13.41 -0.34
C ILE A 209 7.16 12.79 0.33
N ILE A 210 7.30 11.53 0.75
CA ILE A 210 6.30 10.84 1.56
C ILE A 210 6.93 10.48 2.90
N ASN A 211 6.43 11.12 3.96
CA ASN A 211 6.88 10.89 5.32
C ASN A 211 5.77 10.23 6.13
N ILE A 212 6.02 9.01 6.59
CA ILE A 212 5.08 8.25 7.42
C ILE A 212 5.67 8.19 8.83
N THR A 213 5.44 9.24 9.62
CA THR A 213 5.91 9.33 11.01
C THR A 213 5.02 8.55 11.97
N GLY A 214 3.76 8.34 11.59
CA GLY A 214 2.82 7.46 12.25
C GLY A 214 3.10 5.98 12.02
N GLN A 215 2.04 5.16 12.09
CA GLN A 215 2.14 3.70 12.00
C GLN A 215 1.24 3.16 10.89
N LEU A 216 1.78 2.26 10.08
CA LEU A 216 1.00 1.45 9.14
C LEU A 216 0.76 0.05 9.72
N GLU A 217 -0.45 -0.47 9.60
CA GLU A 217 -0.78 -1.85 9.95
C GLU A 217 -1.53 -2.54 8.81
N TYR A 218 -1.05 -3.72 8.43
CA TYR A 218 -1.64 -4.56 7.41
C TYR A 218 -1.90 -5.94 8.00
N LYS A 219 -3.16 -6.36 7.98
CA LYS A 219 -3.58 -7.65 8.51
C LYS A 219 -4.43 -8.39 7.50
N GLN A 220 -4.09 -9.64 7.23
CA GLN A 220 -4.87 -10.52 6.34
C GLN A 220 -5.12 -9.92 4.94
N CYS A 221 -4.21 -9.07 4.48
CA CYS A 221 -4.34 -8.44 3.17
C CYS A 221 -3.77 -9.34 2.08
N SER A 222 -4.37 -9.32 0.88
CA SER A 222 -3.90 -10.15 -0.23
C SER A 222 -3.94 -9.48 -1.60
N ALA A 223 -2.95 -9.80 -2.44
CA ALA A 223 -2.84 -9.33 -3.82
C ALA A 223 -1.94 -10.26 -4.66
N ASN A 224 -1.86 -10.05 -5.98
CA ASN A 224 -0.88 -10.74 -6.83
C ASN A 224 0.55 -10.36 -6.48
N THR A 225 0.79 -9.15 -5.99
CA THR A 225 2.08 -8.67 -5.49
C THR A 225 1.87 -7.67 -4.36
N GLY A 226 2.69 -7.73 -3.30
CA GLY A 226 2.55 -6.82 -2.16
C GLY A 226 1.21 -7.02 -1.45
N GLY A 227 1.04 -8.14 -0.74
CA GLY A 227 -0.24 -8.49 -0.12
C GLY A 227 -0.73 -7.40 0.83
N GLY A 228 0.14 -6.89 1.70
CA GLY A 228 -0.14 -5.69 2.49
C GLY A 228 0.05 -4.40 1.69
N LEU A 229 1.31 -4.11 1.34
CA LEU A 229 1.74 -2.88 0.71
C LEU A 229 2.53 -3.16 -0.56
N TYR A 230 2.18 -2.48 -1.64
CA TYR A 230 3.00 -2.38 -2.85
C TYR A 230 3.49 -0.94 -3.04
N VAL A 231 4.78 -0.77 -3.28
CA VAL A 231 5.43 0.53 -3.49
C VAL A 231 6.20 0.52 -4.81
N ASP A 232 5.95 1.51 -5.67
CA ASP A 232 6.73 1.81 -6.87
C ASP A 232 7.27 3.24 -6.80
N VAL A 233 8.60 3.38 -6.89
CA VAL A 233 9.34 4.64 -6.69
C VAL A 233 10.22 4.93 -7.91
N GLN A 234 10.03 6.11 -8.50
CA GLN A 234 10.76 6.55 -9.69
C GLN A 234 11.10 8.05 -9.59
N ASN A 235 12.09 8.51 -10.36
CA ASN A 235 12.46 9.91 -10.54
C ASN A 235 12.93 10.64 -9.26
N ASN A 236 13.76 9.97 -8.45
CA ASN A 236 14.40 10.53 -7.25
C ASN A 236 13.45 10.91 -6.10
N VAL A 237 12.28 10.28 -6.05
CA VAL A 237 11.33 10.36 -4.93
C VAL A 237 11.96 9.84 -3.63
N THR A 238 11.56 10.41 -2.49
CA THR A 238 11.90 9.88 -1.16
C THR A 238 10.66 9.44 -0.39
N ILE A 239 10.67 8.19 0.06
CA ILE A 239 9.66 7.62 0.96
C ILE A 239 10.37 7.13 2.24
N ASP A 240 9.93 7.60 3.40
CA ASP A 240 10.41 7.13 4.70
C ASP A 240 9.24 6.66 5.58
N ILE A 241 9.35 5.43 6.09
CA ILE A 241 8.37 4.81 6.97
C ILE A 241 8.97 4.63 8.36
N ASN A 242 8.35 5.24 9.35
CA ASN A 242 8.76 5.11 10.74
C ASN A 242 8.32 3.76 11.32
N LYS A 243 7.03 3.43 11.28
CA LYS A 243 6.49 2.20 11.88
C LYS A 243 5.58 1.42 10.94
N ALA A 244 5.81 0.11 10.81
CA ALA A 244 4.94 -0.75 10.02
C ALA A 244 4.76 -2.15 10.64
N SER A 245 3.58 -2.75 10.48
CA SER A 245 3.32 -4.14 10.87
C SER A 245 2.57 -4.87 9.77
N PHE A 246 3.00 -6.08 9.44
CA PHE A 246 2.40 -6.94 8.44
C PHE A 246 2.12 -8.31 9.06
N ILE A 247 0.86 -8.72 9.14
CA ILE A 247 0.43 -9.93 9.82
C ILE A 247 -0.48 -10.73 8.89
N ASP A 248 -0.12 -11.98 8.64
CA ASP A 248 -0.90 -12.93 7.83
C ASP A 248 -1.20 -12.40 6.41
N CYS A 249 -0.33 -11.54 5.84
CA CYS A 249 -0.51 -11.02 4.49
C CYS A 249 -0.02 -12.03 3.43
N TYR A 250 -0.72 -12.07 2.29
CA TYR A 250 -0.51 -13.10 1.27
C TYR A 250 -0.30 -12.53 -0.14
N CYS A 251 0.74 -13.01 -0.82
CA CYS A 251 1.01 -12.71 -2.22
C CYS A 251 0.76 -13.93 -3.12
N ILE A 252 -0.11 -13.78 -4.12
CA ILE A 252 -0.55 -14.87 -5.01
C ILE A 252 0.43 -15.16 -6.15
N TYR A 253 1.17 -14.16 -6.65
CA TYR A 253 2.06 -14.32 -7.80
C TYR A 253 3.48 -13.81 -7.51
N TYR A 254 3.85 -12.58 -7.91
CA TYR A 254 5.25 -12.19 -8.13
C TYR A 254 6.11 -11.94 -6.87
N GLY A 255 5.53 -11.68 -5.70
CA GLY A 255 6.29 -11.67 -4.43
C GLY A 255 5.99 -10.55 -3.44
N GLY A 256 6.35 -10.78 -2.17
CA GLY A 256 6.20 -9.85 -1.06
C GLY A 256 4.83 -9.97 -0.38
N GLY A 257 4.62 -11.03 0.41
CA GLY A 257 3.36 -11.25 1.12
C GLY A 257 2.96 -10.05 1.98
N GLY A 258 3.91 -9.50 2.73
CA GLY A 258 3.73 -8.23 3.45
C GLY A 258 3.97 -7.01 2.55
N LEU A 259 5.21 -6.88 2.05
CA LEU A 259 5.69 -5.68 1.37
C LEU A 259 6.37 -6.03 0.03
N HIS A 260 5.99 -5.30 -1.01
CA HIS A 260 6.69 -5.29 -2.30
C HIS A 260 7.20 -3.89 -2.60
N VAL A 261 8.50 -3.76 -2.86
CA VAL A 261 9.14 -2.48 -3.21
C VAL A 261 9.84 -2.61 -4.56
N GLN A 262 9.44 -1.76 -5.50
CA GLN A 262 10.10 -1.55 -6.78
C GLN A 262 10.68 -0.12 -6.82
N ILE A 263 11.97 -0.01 -7.11
CA ILE A 263 12.65 1.27 -7.29
C ILE A 263 13.45 1.25 -8.57
N THR A 264 13.22 2.25 -9.44
CA THR A 264 14.05 2.52 -10.63
C THR A 264 14.96 3.74 -10.43
N SER A 265 14.60 4.61 -9.48
CA SER A 265 15.45 5.70 -8.95
C SER A 265 14.78 6.30 -7.72
N GLY A 266 15.56 6.95 -6.85
CA GLY A 266 15.08 7.49 -5.58
C GLY A 266 15.34 6.58 -4.40
N LYS A 267 14.61 6.81 -3.31
CA LYS A 267 14.89 6.23 -2.00
C LYS A 267 13.62 5.75 -1.31
N PHE A 268 13.65 4.51 -0.85
CA PHE A 268 12.70 3.97 0.13
C PHE A 268 13.45 3.64 1.42
N SER A 269 12.84 3.92 2.56
CA SER A 269 13.44 3.61 3.86
C SER A 269 12.42 3.18 4.90
N ILE A 270 12.85 2.27 5.78
CA ILE A 270 12.20 2.01 7.06
C ILE A 270 13.19 2.43 8.14
N SER A 271 12.87 3.51 8.86
CA SER A 271 13.79 4.20 9.76
C SER A 271 13.51 3.95 11.25
N GLY A 272 12.27 3.61 11.62
CA GLY A 272 11.87 3.30 13.00
C GLY A 272 11.85 1.81 13.30
N THR A 273 10.71 1.14 13.21
CA THR A 273 10.58 -0.31 13.46
C THR A 273 9.57 -0.96 12.53
N ALA A 274 9.72 -2.25 12.27
CA ALA A 274 8.75 -3.02 11.50
C ALA A 274 8.69 -4.49 11.92
N SER A 275 7.55 -5.13 11.65
CA SER A 275 7.38 -6.57 11.81
C SER A 275 6.66 -7.20 10.61
N PHE A 276 7.07 -8.42 10.28
CA PHE A 276 6.47 -9.26 9.24
C PHE A 276 6.24 -10.64 9.84
N LEU A 277 4.98 -10.96 10.14
CA LEU A 277 4.58 -12.16 10.87
C LEU A 277 3.69 -13.02 9.97
N ASN A 278 4.09 -14.27 9.76
CA ASN A 278 3.36 -15.26 8.97
C ASN A 278 2.98 -14.79 7.55
N CYS A 279 3.80 -13.92 6.95
CA CYS A 279 3.54 -13.47 5.58
C CYS A 279 4.02 -14.52 4.57
N ASN A 280 3.21 -14.76 3.53
CA ASN A 280 3.49 -15.82 2.56
C ASN A 280 3.45 -15.31 1.13
N SER A 281 4.28 -15.92 0.27
CA SER A 281 4.26 -15.68 -1.17
C SER A 281 4.36 -16.97 -1.98
N SER A 282 3.56 -17.05 -3.04
CA SER A 282 3.59 -18.15 -4.00
C SER A 282 4.86 -18.21 -4.86
N LEU A 283 5.68 -17.15 -4.90
CA LEU A 283 6.94 -17.16 -5.64
C LEU A 283 8.09 -16.64 -4.77
N PHE A 284 8.17 -15.34 -4.55
CA PHE A 284 9.39 -14.70 -4.05
C PHE A 284 9.13 -13.87 -2.80
N GLY A 285 10.00 -13.97 -1.78
CA GLY A 285 9.97 -13.05 -0.65
C GLY A 285 8.69 -13.16 0.16
N GLY A 286 8.59 -14.17 1.04
CA GLY A 286 7.38 -14.38 1.85
C GLY A 286 6.96 -13.15 2.63
N GLY A 287 7.92 -12.49 3.30
CA GLY A 287 7.70 -11.19 3.95
C GLY A 287 7.84 -10.03 2.99
N ILE A 288 9.02 -9.90 2.37
CA ILE A 288 9.39 -8.73 1.57
C ILE A 288 9.95 -9.14 0.21
N TYR A 289 9.51 -8.44 -0.83
CA TYR A 289 10.13 -8.46 -2.14
C TYR A 289 10.76 -7.11 -2.45
N LEU A 290 12.04 -7.10 -2.83
CA LEU A 290 12.79 -5.91 -3.20
C LEU A 290 13.31 -6.03 -4.63
N ASN A 291 12.97 -5.06 -5.48
CA ASN A 291 13.59 -4.85 -6.78
C ASN A 291 14.18 -3.43 -6.83
N VAL A 292 15.50 -3.34 -6.82
CA VAL A 292 16.26 -2.08 -6.71
C VAL A 292 17.14 -1.92 -7.95
N ASP A 293 16.63 -1.16 -8.91
CA ASP A 293 17.32 -0.77 -10.13
C ASP A 293 17.75 0.70 -9.99
N ASN A 294 19.06 1.00 -9.90
CA ASN A 294 19.62 2.37 -9.83
C ASN A 294 19.15 3.27 -8.65
N GLY A 295 18.31 2.77 -7.75
CA GLY A 295 17.83 3.47 -6.55
C GLY A 295 18.47 3.01 -5.24
N THR A 296 17.88 3.43 -4.11
CA THR A 296 18.32 3.04 -2.77
C THR A 296 17.17 2.52 -1.92
N VAL A 297 17.37 1.36 -1.31
CA VAL A 297 16.54 0.81 -0.24
C VAL A 297 17.37 0.76 1.03
N ASN A 298 16.86 1.35 2.12
CA ASN A 298 17.55 1.37 3.40
C ASN A 298 16.62 1.00 4.56
N PHE A 299 16.81 -0.19 5.11
CA PHE A 299 16.22 -0.60 6.38
C PHE A 299 17.25 -0.29 7.46
N ASN A 300 17.07 0.82 8.17
CA ASN A 300 17.96 1.26 9.24
C ASN A 300 17.15 1.63 10.47
N PRO A 301 16.58 0.63 11.14
CA PRO A 301 15.58 0.83 12.16
C PRO A 301 16.21 1.23 13.51
N THR A 302 15.46 1.98 14.32
CA THR A 302 15.79 2.30 15.71
C THR A 302 15.64 1.08 16.63
N GLU A 303 14.81 0.12 16.25
CA GLU A 303 14.58 -1.14 16.98
C GLU A 303 14.72 -2.34 16.02
N GLN A 304 14.95 -3.54 16.53
CA GLN A 304 15.17 -4.70 15.67
C GLN A 304 13.91 -5.04 14.86
N ILE A 305 14.03 -5.09 13.52
CA ILE A 305 12.92 -5.54 12.66
C ILE A 305 12.80 -7.06 12.72
N LEU A 306 11.61 -7.56 13.00
CA LEU A 306 11.32 -9.00 13.08
C LEU A 306 10.65 -9.50 11.80
N ILE A 307 11.22 -10.52 11.17
CA ILE A 307 10.62 -11.29 10.09
C ILE A 307 10.49 -12.73 10.59
N GLU A 308 9.27 -13.15 10.91
CA GLU A 308 9.00 -14.42 11.59
C GLU A 308 7.97 -15.27 10.85
N ASN A 309 8.30 -16.57 10.69
CA ASN A 309 7.45 -17.57 10.01
C ASN A 309 7.02 -17.15 8.60
N CYS A 310 7.82 -16.34 7.91
CA CYS A 310 7.53 -15.95 6.53
C CYS A 310 7.99 -17.02 5.54
N ASN A 311 7.15 -17.32 4.54
CA ASN A 311 7.40 -18.42 3.59
C ASN A 311 7.33 -17.97 2.12
N GLY A 312 8.34 -18.33 1.35
CA GLY A 312 8.41 -18.15 -0.11
C GLY A 312 8.42 -19.50 -0.83
N LEU A 313 7.44 -19.77 -1.70
CA LEU A 313 7.37 -21.06 -2.40
C LEU A 313 8.41 -21.24 -3.51
N GLN A 314 9.16 -20.21 -3.89
CA GLN A 314 10.34 -20.36 -4.74
C GLN A 314 11.60 -19.85 -4.08
N ASN A 315 11.79 -18.55 -3.88
CA ASN A 315 13.06 -18.03 -3.36
C ASN A 315 12.85 -16.95 -2.32
N GLY A 316 13.71 -16.90 -1.30
CA GLY A 316 13.64 -15.88 -0.26
C GLY A 316 12.43 -16.08 0.67
N GLY A 317 12.60 -16.89 1.72
CA GLY A 317 11.49 -17.13 2.65
C GLY A 317 11.08 -15.86 3.40
N GLY A 318 12.06 -15.14 3.96
CA GLY A 318 11.86 -13.82 4.53
C GLY A 318 11.85 -12.73 3.46
N ILE A 319 12.98 -12.61 2.74
CA ILE A 319 13.20 -11.56 1.73
C ILE A 319 13.71 -12.17 0.43
N PHE A 320 13.13 -11.74 -0.69
CA PHE A 320 13.75 -11.82 -1.99
C PHE A 320 14.25 -10.44 -2.40
N SER A 321 15.48 -10.34 -2.89
CA SER A 321 16.08 -9.08 -3.32
C SER A 321 16.77 -9.23 -4.67
N SER A 322 16.45 -8.34 -5.60
CA SER A 322 17.17 -8.13 -6.86
C SER A 322 17.72 -6.71 -6.87
N ILE A 323 19.04 -6.56 -6.97
CA ILE A 323 19.71 -5.26 -6.94
C ILE A 323 20.60 -5.13 -8.17
N THR A 324 20.26 -4.19 -9.05
CA THR A 324 20.85 -4.01 -10.37
C THR A 324 21.25 -2.56 -10.62
N ASN A 325 22.06 -2.35 -11.65
CA ASN A 325 22.42 -1.02 -12.20
C ASN A 325 22.87 -0.01 -11.12
N LYS A 326 23.86 -0.40 -10.30
CA LYS A 326 24.39 0.39 -9.17
C LYS A 326 23.37 0.69 -8.05
N GLY A 327 22.23 0.01 -8.05
CA GLY A 327 21.27 0.06 -6.95
C GLY A 327 21.90 -0.34 -5.61
N LEU A 328 21.40 0.23 -4.53
CA LEU A 328 21.95 0.07 -3.19
C LEU A 328 20.89 -0.45 -2.22
N GLY A 329 21.15 -1.60 -1.61
CA GLY A 329 20.35 -2.15 -0.51
C GLY A 329 21.15 -2.19 0.79
N SER A 330 20.57 -1.69 1.88
CA SER A 330 21.11 -1.85 3.23
C SER A 330 20.04 -2.40 4.16
N LEU A 331 20.36 -3.52 4.82
CA LEU A 331 19.50 -4.17 5.80
C LEU A 331 20.25 -4.20 7.14
N ASN A 332 19.78 -3.41 8.10
CA ASN A 332 20.42 -3.25 9.39
C ASN A 332 19.50 -3.75 10.50
N ASN A 333 20.06 -4.35 11.56
CA ASN A 333 19.33 -4.76 12.75
C ASN A 333 18.03 -5.55 12.45
N MET A 334 18.18 -6.59 11.62
CA MET A 334 17.09 -7.45 11.18
C MET A 334 17.16 -8.80 11.88
N LYS A 335 16.04 -9.36 12.34
CA LYS A 335 15.94 -10.73 12.84
C LYS A 335 15.01 -11.55 11.98
N PHE A 336 15.58 -12.56 11.32
CA PHE A 336 14.88 -13.59 10.57
C PHE A 336 14.70 -14.80 11.47
N ASN A 337 13.46 -15.16 11.76
CA ASN A 337 13.12 -16.29 12.61
C ASN A 337 12.24 -17.28 11.84
N LYS A 338 12.68 -18.53 11.72
CA LYS A 338 11.89 -19.63 11.11
C LYS A 338 11.35 -19.33 9.72
N CYS A 339 12.03 -18.48 8.94
CA CYS A 339 11.65 -18.21 7.56
C CYS A 339 11.98 -19.40 6.65
N ASN A 340 11.12 -19.72 5.69
CA ASN A 340 11.24 -20.91 4.87
C ASN A 340 11.14 -20.62 3.36
N SER A 341 12.03 -21.23 2.57
CA SER A 341 12.00 -21.17 1.11
C SER A 341 11.97 -22.57 0.50
N LYS A 342 11.03 -22.87 -0.38
CA LYS A 342 11.04 -24.17 -1.12
C LYS A 342 12.12 -24.23 -2.20
N GLY A 343 12.73 -23.10 -2.55
CA GLY A 343 13.96 -23.05 -3.34
C GLY A 343 15.10 -22.58 -2.47
N SER A 344 15.76 -21.49 -2.85
CA SER A 344 16.98 -21.02 -2.20
C SER A 344 16.71 -19.85 -1.24
N GLY A 345 17.58 -19.66 -0.25
CA GLY A 345 17.55 -18.50 0.65
C GLY A 345 16.38 -18.53 1.63
N GLY A 346 16.46 -19.33 2.69
CA GLY A 346 15.35 -19.43 3.66
C GLY A 346 15.04 -18.12 4.37
N GLY A 347 16.07 -17.38 4.78
CA GLY A 347 15.95 -15.99 5.25
C GLY A 347 15.97 -15.02 4.08
N ILE A 348 17.09 -14.94 3.35
CA ILE A 348 17.28 -14.03 2.22
C ILE A 348 17.71 -14.80 0.97
N TYR A 349 17.07 -14.49 -0.15
CA TYR A 349 17.63 -14.70 -1.48
C TYR A 349 18.04 -13.36 -2.07
N ALA A 350 19.28 -13.22 -2.53
CA ALA A 350 19.79 -12.00 -3.16
C ALA A 350 20.35 -12.29 -4.55
N ASN A 351 19.89 -11.53 -5.55
CA ASN A 351 20.47 -11.44 -6.88
C ASN A 351 21.11 -10.05 -7.06
N ILE A 352 22.40 -9.99 -7.37
CA ILE A 352 23.16 -8.74 -7.44
C ILE A 352 23.90 -8.68 -8.77
N GLU A 353 23.58 -7.69 -9.60
CA GLU A 353 24.11 -7.57 -10.96
C GLU A 353 24.41 -6.10 -11.31
N SER A 354 25.16 -5.88 -12.41
CA SER A 354 25.37 -4.55 -13.01
C SER A 354 25.83 -3.45 -12.01
N GLY A 355 26.71 -3.81 -11.09
CA GLY A 355 27.26 -2.89 -10.09
C GLY A 355 26.40 -2.71 -8.83
N GLY A 356 25.32 -3.48 -8.69
CA GLY A 356 24.44 -3.46 -7.51
C GLY A 356 25.17 -3.86 -6.23
N GLN A 357 24.64 -3.41 -5.09
CA GLN A 357 25.23 -3.68 -3.77
C GLN A 357 24.18 -3.99 -2.71
N LEU A 358 24.41 -5.03 -1.91
CA LEU A 358 23.62 -5.35 -0.72
C LEU A 358 24.53 -5.42 0.52
N THR A 359 24.19 -4.68 1.57
CA THR A 359 24.88 -4.70 2.87
C THR A 359 23.99 -5.24 3.98
N LEU A 360 24.51 -6.17 4.78
CA LEU A 360 23.93 -6.65 6.04
C LEU A 360 24.82 -6.20 7.21
N ASP A 361 24.25 -5.47 8.17
CA ASP A 361 25.02 -4.83 9.25
C ASP A 361 24.20 -4.66 10.54
N LYS A 362 24.84 -4.18 11.61
CA LYS A 362 24.23 -3.82 12.90
C LYS A 362 23.39 -4.94 13.51
N GLN A 363 24.02 -6.07 13.82
CA GLN A 363 23.43 -7.22 14.52
C GLN A 363 22.25 -7.87 13.78
N CYS A 364 22.43 -8.20 12.50
CA CYS A 364 21.42 -9.03 11.83
C CYS A 364 21.47 -10.48 12.34
N ILE A 365 20.32 -11.09 12.58
CA ILE A 365 20.17 -12.42 13.16
C ILE A 365 19.38 -13.31 12.21
N PHE A 366 19.90 -14.49 11.91
CA PHE A 366 19.20 -15.55 11.18
C PHE A 366 19.09 -16.76 12.11
N TYR A 367 17.87 -17.08 12.51
CA TYR A 367 17.59 -18.18 13.43
C TYR A 367 16.59 -19.16 12.83
N GLN A 368 17.01 -20.43 12.73
CA GLN A 368 16.16 -21.53 12.27
C GLN A 368 15.53 -21.35 10.87
N CYS A 369 16.11 -20.50 10.02
CA CYS A 369 15.66 -20.38 8.63
C CYS A 369 15.99 -21.65 7.82
N GLN A 370 15.11 -22.01 6.89
CA GLN A 370 15.24 -23.24 6.11
C GLN A 370 15.07 -22.99 4.62
N SER A 371 15.83 -23.71 3.81
CA SER A 371 15.63 -23.77 2.36
C SER A 371 15.65 -25.21 1.88
N TYR A 372 14.92 -25.52 0.80
CA TYR A 372 14.90 -26.86 0.18
C TYR A 372 15.81 -26.98 -1.05
N LYS A 373 16.56 -25.91 -1.34
CA LYS A 373 17.71 -25.91 -2.25
C LYS A 373 18.92 -25.35 -1.52
N ASN A 374 19.46 -24.23 -1.97
CA ASN A 374 20.71 -23.68 -1.46
C ASN A 374 20.46 -22.61 -0.38
N GLY A 375 21.39 -22.49 0.57
CA GLY A 375 21.42 -21.37 1.52
C GLY A 375 20.22 -21.32 2.48
N GLY A 376 20.24 -22.12 3.55
CA GLY A 376 19.16 -22.16 4.54
C GLY A 376 18.87 -20.81 5.21
N GLY A 377 19.91 -20.03 5.49
CA GLY A 377 19.79 -18.65 5.96
C GLY A 377 19.81 -17.67 4.80
N ILE A 378 20.89 -17.68 4.02
CA ILE A 378 21.13 -16.72 2.94
C ILE A 378 21.60 -17.48 1.70
N TYR A 379 21.05 -17.12 0.54
CA TYR A 379 21.58 -17.47 -0.77
C TYR A 379 21.88 -16.19 -1.54
N VAL A 380 23.04 -16.12 -2.19
CA VAL A 380 23.45 -14.95 -2.98
C VAL A 380 23.95 -15.40 -4.35
N ARG A 381 23.43 -14.76 -5.39
CA ARG A 381 23.91 -14.84 -6.77
C ARG A 381 24.48 -13.48 -7.16
N ILE A 382 25.74 -13.46 -7.58
CA ILE A 382 26.44 -12.23 -8.01
C ILE A 382 26.92 -12.42 -9.44
N ASN A 383 26.64 -11.44 -10.30
CA ASN A 383 27.23 -11.36 -11.65
C ASN A 383 28.46 -10.44 -11.65
N PHE A 384 29.62 -11.01 -11.98
CA PHE A 384 30.91 -10.32 -11.94
C PHE A 384 31.27 -9.56 -13.23
N THR A 385 30.33 -9.39 -14.18
CA THR A 385 30.55 -8.56 -15.38
C THR A 385 30.80 -7.08 -15.05
N ALA A 386 30.27 -6.61 -13.93
CA ALA A 386 30.56 -5.31 -13.31
C ALA A 386 30.91 -5.51 -11.83
N GLN A 387 31.54 -4.50 -11.20
CA GLN A 387 31.89 -4.57 -9.79
C GLN A 387 30.65 -4.50 -8.89
N CYS A 388 30.12 -5.66 -8.53
CA CYS A 388 29.02 -5.84 -7.58
C CYS A 388 29.55 -6.14 -6.16
N SER A 389 28.77 -5.84 -5.13
CA SER A 389 29.16 -6.09 -3.74
C SER A 389 28.06 -6.77 -2.92
N PHE A 390 28.43 -7.81 -2.18
CA PHE A 390 27.64 -8.30 -1.05
C PHE A 390 28.48 -8.19 0.21
N ILE A 391 28.05 -7.38 1.17
CA ILE A 391 28.83 -7.00 2.35
C ILE A 391 28.12 -7.52 3.60
N ILE A 392 28.81 -8.35 4.38
CA ILE A 392 28.37 -8.83 5.69
C ILE A 392 29.34 -8.27 6.73
N LYS A 393 28.84 -7.53 7.72
CA LYS A 393 29.69 -6.95 8.78
C LYS A 393 29.40 -7.52 10.16
N ASP A 394 28.15 -7.42 10.61
CA ASP A 394 27.72 -7.83 11.94
C ASP A 394 26.45 -8.69 11.84
N VAL A 395 26.66 -9.99 11.61
CA VAL A 395 25.60 -10.96 11.33
C VAL A 395 25.82 -12.26 12.09
N PHE A 396 24.79 -12.72 12.80
CA PHE A 396 24.75 -13.99 13.50
C PHE A 396 23.81 -14.98 12.77
N ILE A 397 24.34 -16.12 12.31
CA ILE A 397 23.56 -17.16 11.62
C ILE A 397 23.60 -18.44 12.46
N HIS A 398 22.45 -18.91 12.92
CA HIS A 398 22.37 -20.02 13.85
C HIS A 398 21.18 -20.95 13.56
N LYS A 399 21.46 -22.27 13.53
CA LYS A 399 20.48 -23.34 13.25
C LYS A 399 19.76 -23.24 11.89
N CYS A 400 20.28 -22.47 10.95
CA CYS A 400 19.76 -22.43 9.58
C CYS A 400 20.16 -23.70 8.81
N LYS A 401 19.27 -24.21 7.96
CA LYS A 401 19.49 -25.48 7.24
C LYS A 401 19.09 -25.38 5.77
N ALA A 402 19.99 -25.80 4.88
CA ALA A 402 19.62 -26.20 3.53
C ALA A 402 19.28 -27.70 3.57
N LEU A 403 18.10 -28.07 3.10
CA LEU A 403 17.60 -29.43 3.10
C LEU A 403 17.70 -29.99 1.69
N ASN A 404 18.24 -31.20 1.57
CA ASN A 404 18.22 -31.95 0.32
C ASN A 404 17.02 -32.89 0.39
N ASN A 405 15.87 -32.52 -0.19
CA ASN A 405 14.82 -33.51 -0.41
C ASN A 405 13.83 -33.11 -1.51
N GLU A 406 13.91 -33.88 -2.60
CA GLU A 406 12.95 -33.96 -3.72
C GLU A 406 11.62 -34.66 -3.33
N LEU A 407 11.34 -34.89 -2.04
CA LEU A 407 10.27 -35.79 -1.57
C LEU A 407 9.22 -35.17 -0.62
N LEU A 408 9.06 -33.84 -0.61
CA LEU A 408 7.87 -33.19 -0.02
C LEU A 408 7.03 -32.51 -1.10
N GLN A 409 6.66 -33.28 -2.12
CA GLN A 409 5.45 -33.04 -2.89
C GLN A 409 4.24 -33.42 -2.00
N PHE A 410 3.26 -32.52 -1.92
CA PHE A 410 1.94 -32.73 -1.28
C PHE A 410 1.91 -32.85 0.26
N ARG A 411 2.27 -31.77 0.96
CA ARG A 411 1.36 -31.29 2.02
C ARG A 411 0.96 -29.88 1.66
N ASN A 412 -0.30 -29.75 1.24
CA ASN A 412 -1.04 -28.51 1.33
C ASN A 412 -0.98 -28.06 2.80
N GLU A 413 0.04 -27.28 3.18
CA GLU A 413 -0.22 -26.22 4.13
C GLU A 413 -1.17 -25.31 3.36
N ALA A 414 -2.45 -25.44 3.68
CA ALA A 414 -3.54 -24.77 3.02
C ALA A 414 -3.12 -23.32 2.72
N VAL A 415 -2.97 -23.00 1.43
CA VAL A 415 -3.46 -21.70 0.99
C VAL A 415 -4.86 -21.64 1.59
N PRO A 416 -5.18 -20.68 2.48
CA PRO A 416 -6.55 -20.56 2.93
C PRO A 416 -7.39 -20.56 1.66
N GLU A 417 -8.30 -21.53 1.50
CA GLU A 417 -9.37 -21.34 0.55
C GLU A 417 -9.99 -20.02 0.96
N ILE A 418 -9.73 -18.97 0.17
CA ILE A 418 -10.40 -17.69 0.33
C ILE A 418 -11.81 -17.99 -0.15
N GLU A 419 -12.61 -18.65 0.69
CA GLU A 419 -13.98 -19.10 0.46
C GLU A 419 -14.96 -17.93 0.28
N ASN A 420 -14.49 -16.69 0.12
CA ASN A 420 -15.30 -15.51 -0.08
C ASN A 420 -14.79 -14.63 -1.22
N PHE A 421 -14.51 -15.21 -2.38
CA PHE A 421 -14.82 -14.46 -3.59
C PHE A 421 -16.35 -14.47 -3.72
N PRO A 422 -17.05 -13.31 -3.65
CA PRO A 422 -18.37 -13.28 -4.23
C PRO A 422 -18.20 -13.64 -5.71
N GLU A 423 -18.85 -14.71 -6.14
CA GLU A 423 -19.08 -15.02 -7.55
C GLU A 423 -19.65 -13.76 -8.22
N VAL A 424 -18.78 -12.97 -8.85
CA VAL A 424 -19.20 -11.94 -9.81
C VAL A 424 -18.84 -12.49 -11.19
N ILE A 425 -19.73 -13.37 -11.63
CA ILE A 425 -20.22 -13.62 -12.99
C ILE A 425 -19.39 -12.97 -14.12
N GLN A 426 -18.89 -13.85 -15.00
CA GLN A 426 -18.49 -13.71 -16.42
C GLN A 426 -18.11 -12.34 -16.98
#